data_AF-A0A6G3ZW23-F1
#
_entry.id   AF-A0A6G3ZW23-F1
#
_cell.length_a   1.000
_cell.length_b   1.000
_cell.length_c   1.000
_cell.angle_alpha   90.00
_cell.angle_beta   90.00
_cell.angle_gamma   90.00
#
_symmetry.space_group_name_H-M   'P 1'
#
loop_
_entity.id
_entity.type
_entity.pdbx_description
1 polymer ?
#
loop_
_entity_poly.entity_id
_entity_poly.type
_entity_poly.pdbx_seq_one_letter_code
_entity_poly.pdbx_strand_id
1 'polypeptide(L)' 'MHRVDKINFTLFYGEAPEAKCYGYMELNQDGNMFALYNRYGEEIDMYGGHEFVRVRTLGKFDNEDRDNFYSLLESDGVG' A
#
# COMPACT_ATOMS: atom_id res chain seq x y z
N MET A 1 -1.39 4.49 -17.02
CA MET A 1 -1.85 3.30 -16.28
C MET A 1 -1.69 3.57 -14.79
N HIS A 2 -2.75 3.43 -13.99
CA HIS A 2 -2.61 3.39 -12.53
C HIS A 2 -2.27 1.94 -12.15
N ARG A 3 -1.45 1.73 -11.11
CA ARG A 3 -1.04 0.38 -10.70
C ARG A 3 -1.11 0.30 -9.19
N VAL A 4 -1.57 -0.83 -8.67
CA VAL A 4 -1.50 -1.13 -7.24
C VAL A 4 -0.42 -2.18 -7.00
N ASP A 5 0.53 -1.88 -6.12
CA ASP A 5 1.53 -2.84 -5.68
C ASP A 5 1.21 -3.32 -4.28
N LYS A 6 1.06 -4.64 -4.07
CA LYS A 6 1.12 -5.18 -2.71
C LYS A 6 2.56 -5.17 -2.26
N ILE A 7 2.86 -4.52 -1.15
CA ILE A 7 4.23 -4.32 -0.66
C ILE A 7 4.36 -4.69 0.81
N ASN A 8 5.54 -5.15 1.21
CA ASN A 8 5.99 -5.06 2.59
C ASN A 8 6.67 -3.71 2.79
N PHE A 9 6.38 -3.05 3.89
CA PHE A 9 6.97 -1.77 4.25
C PHE A 9 7.12 -1.63 5.77
N THR A 10 7.96 -0.69 6.17
CA THR A 10 8.09 -0.25 7.55
C THR A 10 7.60 1.19 7.64
N LEU A 11 6.73 1.47 8.61
CA LEU A 11 6.30 2.84 8.93
C LEU A 11 7.16 3.43 10.05
N PHE A 12 7.40 4.72 9.97
CA PHE A 12 8.11 5.51 10.97
C PHE A 12 7.23 6.69 11.35
N TYR A 13 7.16 6.95 12.66
CA TYR A 13 6.54 8.14 13.21
C TYR A 13 7.43 8.68 14.32
N GLY A 14 7.91 9.91 14.16
CA GLY A 14 8.69 10.62 15.18
C GLY A 14 10.16 10.19 15.31
N GLU A 15 10.50 8.90 15.37
CA GLU A 15 11.91 8.42 15.41
C GLU A 15 12.07 6.87 15.40
N ALA A 16 11.05 6.10 15.81
CA ALA A 16 11.12 4.64 15.87
C ALA A 16 10.28 3.98 14.75
N PRO A 17 10.74 2.86 14.16
CA PRO A 17 9.89 2.08 13.27
C PRO A 17 8.69 1.53 14.05
N GLU A 18 7.48 1.96 13.71
CA GLU A 18 6.26 1.59 14.43
C GLU A 18 5.88 0.12 14.18
N ALA A 19 5.99 -0.35 12.93
CA ALA A 19 5.66 -1.72 12.58
C ALA A 19 6.26 -2.16 11.23
N LYS A 20 6.63 -3.44 11.14
CA LYS A 20 6.74 -4.14 9.85
C LYS A 20 5.34 -4.52 9.41
N CYS A 21 4.89 -3.93 8.30
CA CYS A 21 3.57 -4.14 7.74
C CYS A 21 3.63 -4.65 6.30
N TYR A 22 2.50 -5.14 5.83
CA TYR A 22 2.21 -5.27 4.41
C TYR A 22 0.92 -4.52 4.10
N GLY A 23 0.75 -4.14 2.85
CA GLY A 23 -0.39 -3.38 2.39
C GLY A 23 -0.24 -3.07 0.91
N TYR A 24 -0.89 -2.01 0.46
CA TYR A 24 -1.05 -1.72 -0.97
C TYR A 24 -0.64 -0.29 -1.27
N MET A 25 0.21 -0.12 -2.28
CA MET A 25 0.71 1.18 -2.71
C MET A 25 0.14 1.48 -4.09
N GLU A 26 -0.70 2.52 -4.17
CA GLU A 26 -1.22 2.99 -5.46
C GLU A 26 -0.22 3.94 -6.10
N LEU A 27 0.10 3.66 -7.36
CA LEU A 27 1.02 4.42 -8.19
C LEU A 27 0.28 5.06 -9.35
N ASN A 28 0.65 6.30 -9.66
CA ASN A 28 0.23 6.95 -10.90
C ASN A 28 1.03 6.42 -12.11
N GLN A 29 0.76 6.97 -13.30
CA GLN A 29 1.38 6.52 -14.54
C GLN A 29 2.89 6.74 -14.61
N ASP A 30 3.39 7.73 -13.86
CA ASP A 30 4.81 8.08 -13.77
C ASP A 30 5.54 7.23 -12.72
N GLY A 31 4.82 6.35 -12.01
CA GLY A 31 5.35 5.55 -10.91
C GLY A 31 5.48 6.30 -9.59
N ASN A 32 4.87 7.49 -9.48
CA ASN A 32 4.79 8.23 -8.23
C ASN A 32 3.67 7.66 -7.35
N MET A 33 3.94 7.55 -6.06
CA MET A 33 2.93 7.11 -5.10
C MET A 33 1.82 8.15 -4.98
N PHE A 34 0.60 7.69 -5.11
CA PHE A 34 -0.61 8.47 -4.91
C PHE A 34 -1.20 8.23 -3.51
N ALA A 35 -1.27 6.96 -3.10
CA ALA A 35 -1.80 6.54 -1.81
C ALA A 35 -1.09 5.29 -1.29
N LEU A 36 -1.11 5.12 0.03
CA LEU A 36 -0.62 3.93 0.72
C LEU A 36 -1.70 3.41 1.66
N TYR A 37 -2.03 2.13 1.52
CA TYR A 37 -3.06 1.46 2.31
C TYR A 37 -2.42 0.39 3.20
N ASN A 38 -2.92 0.24 4.41
CA ASN A 38 -2.55 -0.87 5.27
C ASN A 38 -3.20 -2.19 4.77
N ARG A 39 -2.93 -3.30 5.48
CA ARG A 39 -3.48 -4.61 5.09
C ARG A 39 -5.01 -4.67 5.09
N TYR A 40 -5.69 -3.76 5.78
CA TYR A 40 -7.15 -3.68 5.87
C TYR A 40 -7.75 -2.78 4.80
N GLY A 41 -6.94 -2.20 3.91
CA GLY A 41 -7.40 -1.24 2.90
C GLY A 41 -7.64 0.16 3.45
N GLU A 42 -7.22 0.46 4.68
CA GLU A 42 -7.31 1.80 5.26
C GLU A 42 -6.13 2.64 4.77
N GLU A 43 -6.41 3.84 4.28
CA GLU A 43 -5.38 4.78 3.82
C GLU A 43 -4.55 5.28 5.00
N ILE A 44 -3.23 5.23 4.85
CA ILE A 44 -2.27 5.77 5.81
C ILE A 44 -2.01 7.23 5.43
N ASP A 45 -2.30 8.14 6.36
CA ASP A 45 -2.04 9.56 6.15
C ASP A 45 -0.53 9.84 6.09
N MET A 46 -0.02 10.02 4.88
CA MET A 46 1.39 10.34 4.64
C MET A 46 1.74 11.81 4.91
N TYR A 47 0.75 12.69 5.05
CA TYR A 47 0.97 14.12 5.34
C TYR A 47 1.02 14.42 6.84
N GLY A 48 0.61 13.48 7.69
CA GLY A 48 0.67 13.56 9.15
C GLY A 48 2.07 13.41 9.75
N GLY A 49 3.14 13.33 8.94
CA GLY A 49 4.51 13.09 9.41
C GLY A 49 4.91 11.62 9.45
N HIS A 50 4.12 10.73 8.83
CA HIS A 50 4.47 9.34 8.63
C HIS A 50 5.48 9.21 7.48
N GLU A 51 6.60 8.57 7.73
CA GLU A 51 7.53 8.14 6.69
C GLU A 51 7.41 6.63 6.48
N PHE A 52 7.67 6.16 5.27
CA PHE A 52 7.68 4.72 4.99
C PHE A 52 8.89 4.30 4.17
N VAL A 53 9.32 3.07 4.41
CA VAL A 53 10.34 2.41 3.59
C VAL A 53 9.73 1.16 2.98
N ARG A 54 9.64 1.13 1.64
CA ARG A 54 9.27 -0.08 0.90
C ARG A 54 10.40 -1.12 1.04
N VAL A 55 10.10 -2.24 1.67
CA VAL A 55 11.05 -3.35 1.86
C VAL A 55 11.07 -4.26 0.64
N ARG A 56 9.90 -4.67 0.15
CA ARG A 56 9.77 -5.49 -1.07
C ARG A 56 8.38 -5.41 -1.68
N THR A 57 8.27 -5.59 -2.99
CA THR A 57 6.99 -5.82 -3.67
C THR A 57 6.64 -7.30 -3.62
N LEU A 58 5.42 -7.62 -3.20
CA LEU A 58 4.85 -8.96 -3.11
C LEU A 58 4.01 -9.31 -4.35
N GLY A 59 3.35 -8.32 -4.94
CA GLY A 59 2.50 -8.48 -6.11
C GLY A 59 2.27 -7.15 -6.80
N LYS A 60 1.90 -7.19 -8.08
CA LYS A 60 1.56 -6.02 -8.90
C LYS A 60 0.22 -6.29 -9.56
N PHE A 61 -0.65 -5.30 -9.51
CA PHE A 61 -2.03 -5.37 -9.94
C PHE A 61 -2.28 -4.23 -10.91
N ASP A 62 -2.86 -4.54 -12.06
CA ASP A 62 -3.12 -3.54 -13.09
C ASP A 62 -4.46 -2.82 -12.86
N ASN A 63 -4.92 -2.06 -13.87
CA ASN A 63 -6.14 -1.27 -13.75
C ASN A 63 -7.39 -2.15 -13.51
N GLU A 64 -7.45 -3.34 -14.09
CA GLU A 64 -8.62 -4.24 -13.97
C GLU A 64 -8.71 -4.82 -12.56
N ASP A 65 -7.54 -5.16 -11.99
CA ASP A 65 -7.42 -5.59 -10.60
C ASP A 65 -7.73 -4.46 -9.59
N ARG A 66 -7.29 -3.22 -9.88
CA ARG A 66 -7.56 -2.04 -9.04
C ARG A 66 -9.06 -1.77 -8.93
N ASP A 67 -9.80 -1.83 -10.04
CA ASP A 67 -11.24 -1.59 -10.02
C ASP A 67 -11.98 -2.65 -9.18
N ASN A 68 -11.33 -3.78 -8.89
CA ASN A 68 -11.79 -4.86 -8.00
C ASN A 68 -10.99 -4.93 -6.69
N PHE A 69 -10.36 -3.83 -6.25
CA PHE A 69 -9.45 -3.82 -5.10
C PHE A 69 -10.04 -4.46 -3.83
N TYR A 70 -11.32 -4.24 -3.56
CA TYR A 70 -12.00 -4.87 -2.42
C TYR A 70 -12.15 -6.39 -2.54
N SER A 71 -12.36 -6.92 -3.75
CA SER A 71 -12.33 -8.37 -4.00
C SER A 71 -10.93 -8.96 -3.81
N LEU A 72 -9.89 -8.15 -4.05
CA LEU A 72 -8.50 -8.50 -3.78
C LEU A 72 -8.22 -8.61 -2.28
N LEU A 73 -8.77 -7.69 -1.48
CA LEU A 73 -8.73 -7.76 -0.02
C LEU A 73 -9.43 -9.04 0.49
N GLU A 74 -10.63 -9.34 0.01
CA GLU A 74 -11.36 -10.56 0.37
C GLU A 74 -10.57 -11.83 0.00
N SER A 75 -9.97 -11.87 -1.19
CA SER A 75 -9.12 -12.99 -1.64
C SER A 75 -7.85 -13.16 -0.79
N ASP A 76 -7.34 -12.06 -0.22
CA ASP A 76 -6.21 -12.09 0.72
C ASP A 76 -6.63 -12.45 2.16
N GLY A 77 -7.89 -12.84 2.36
CA GLY A 77 -8.45 -13.24 3.66
C GLY A 77 -8.74 -12.04 4.57
N VAL A 78 -8.86 -10.85 3.99
CA VAL A 78 -9.26 -9.62 4.66
C VAL A 78 -10.75 -9.43 4.36
N GLY A 79 -11.58 -10.10 5.16
CA GLY A 79 -13.05 -10.11 5.07
C GLY A 79 -13.67 -10.67 6.33
#